data_AF-A0ABD3NLD7-F1
#
_entry.id   AF-A0ABD3NLD7-F1
#
_cell.length_a   1.000
_cell.length_b   1.000
_cell.length_c   1.000
_cell.angle_alpha   90.00
_cell.angle_beta   90.00
_cell.angle_gamma   90.00
#
_symmetry.space_group_name_H-M   'P 1'
#
loop_
_entity.id
_entity.type
_entity.pdbx_description
1 polymer ?
#
loop_
_entity_poly.entity_id
_entity_poly.type
_entity_poly.pdbx_seq_one_letter_code
_entity_poly.pdbx_strand_id
1 'polypeptide(L)'
;MIRAIEEWREVNRNASIMIHRLLFLLGILVSMVATSTAFTSTPTQRLKGSCSPSQRTVTELHATKKAAAKSKSKSKAKTETEDVDDDVVNFRKAEFVAAVAEKTGMTKGDSEKALSAVLNIIASEVSNGKRISLPGFGTFKLSYRAARKGRNPKTGEEIDIKASYTPSFSASKTFKDMANPDR
;
A
#
# COMPACT_ATOMS: atom_id res chain seq x y z
N MET A 1 43.49 -28.49 -18.10
CA MET A 1 43.95 -28.14 -16.73
C MET A 1 43.21 -26.92 -16.19
N ILE A 2 43.30 -25.73 -16.79
CA ILE A 2 42.72 -24.48 -16.25
C ILE A 2 41.21 -24.58 -15.94
N ARG A 3 40.36 -25.04 -16.89
CA ARG A 3 38.90 -25.19 -16.66
C ARG A 3 38.53 -26.06 -15.44
N ALA A 4 39.25 -27.16 -15.21
CA ALA A 4 38.99 -28.05 -14.07
C ALA A 4 39.36 -27.40 -12.72
N ILE A 5 40.29 -26.46 -12.70
CA ILE A 5 40.67 -25.70 -11.50
C ILE A 5 39.58 -24.66 -11.17
N GLU A 6 38.96 -24.06 -12.20
CA GLU A 6 37.85 -23.12 -12.02
C GLU A 6 36.58 -23.82 -11.52
N GLU A 7 36.21 -24.96 -12.12
CA GLU A 7 35.08 -25.78 -11.66
C GLU A 7 35.24 -26.24 -10.20
N TRP A 8 36.43 -26.73 -9.82
CA TRP A 8 36.72 -27.10 -8.43
C TRP A 8 36.62 -25.91 -7.46
N ARG A 9 37.04 -24.72 -7.90
CA ARG A 9 36.92 -23.47 -7.15
C ARG A 9 35.45 -23.02 -6.99
N GLU A 10 34.62 -23.23 -8.01
CA GLU A 10 33.17 -22.99 -7.97
C GLU A 10 32.47 -23.88 -6.93
N VAL A 11 32.75 -25.19 -6.96
CA VAL A 11 32.17 -26.16 -6.03
C VAL A 11 32.56 -25.83 -4.58
N ASN A 12 33.83 -25.50 -4.33
CA ASN A 12 34.30 -25.15 -2.99
C ASN A 12 33.72 -23.81 -2.49
N ARG A 13 33.53 -22.81 -3.37
CA ARG A 13 32.81 -21.57 -3.03
C ARG A 13 31.36 -21.86 -2.61
N ASN A 14 30.65 -22.68 -3.38
CA ASN A 14 29.26 -23.03 -3.11
C ASN A 14 29.11 -23.84 -1.81
N ALA A 15 30.02 -24.78 -1.54
CA ALA A 15 30.06 -25.53 -0.29
C ALA A 15 30.27 -24.59 0.93
N SER A 16 31.22 -23.65 0.85
CA SER A 16 31.45 -22.66 1.91
C SER A 16 30.22 -21.77 2.18
N ILE A 17 29.50 -21.36 1.12
CA ILE A 17 28.25 -20.59 1.24
C ILE A 17 27.14 -21.43 1.90
N MET A 18 27.03 -22.73 1.57
CA MET A 18 26.08 -23.64 2.23
C MET A 18 26.39 -23.85 3.71
N ILE A 19 27.66 -24.04 4.08
CA ILE A 19 28.07 -24.22 5.49
C ILE A 19 27.71 -22.98 6.32
N HIS A 20 27.99 -21.77 5.84
CA HIS A 20 27.60 -20.54 6.53
C HIS A 20 26.08 -20.38 6.65
N ARG A 21 25.30 -20.75 5.62
CA ARG A 21 23.83 -20.73 5.69
C ARG A 21 23.27 -21.75 6.70
N LEU A 22 23.88 -22.93 6.80
CA LEU A 22 23.51 -23.95 7.78
C LEU A 22 23.80 -23.48 9.22
N LEU A 23 24.99 -22.91 9.46
CA LEU A 23 25.38 -22.37 10.76
C LEU A 23 24.49 -21.18 11.18
N PHE A 24 24.11 -20.31 10.24
CA PHE A 24 23.21 -19.18 10.50
C PHE A 24 21.80 -19.65 10.89
N LEU A 25 21.25 -20.66 10.20
CA LEU A 25 19.95 -21.25 10.53
C LEU A 25 19.96 -21.97 11.89
N LEU A 26 21.03 -22.68 12.23
CA LEU A 26 21.19 -23.31 13.54
C LEU A 26 21.29 -22.27 14.68
N GLY A 27 22.00 -21.16 14.47
CA GLY A 27 22.08 -20.06 15.44
C GLY A 27 20.72 -19.40 15.73
N ILE A 28 19.89 -19.19 14.70
CA ILE A 28 18.52 -18.69 14.87
C ILE A 28 17.66 -19.67 15.69
N LEU A 29 17.80 -20.97 15.44
CA LEU A 29 16.99 -21.98 16.11
C LEU A 29 17.35 -22.11 17.60
N VAL A 30 18.63 -22.00 17.96
CA VAL A 30 19.08 -21.92 19.38
C VAL A 30 18.52 -20.67 20.07
N SER A 31 18.45 -19.52 19.38
CA SER A 31 17.86 -18.29 19.92
C SER A 31 16.35 -18.40 20.19
N MET A 32 15.63 -19.30 19.52
CA MET A 32 14.17 -19.40 19.63
C MET A 32 13.70 -20.23 20.84
N VAL A 33 14.57 -21.09 21.40
CA VAL A 33 14.25 -21.95 22.54
C VAL A 33 14.32 -21.19 23.89
N ALA A 34 15.04 -20.06 23.95
CA ALA A 34 15.33 -19.34 25.20
C ALA A 34 14.28 -18.30 25.65
N THR A 35 13.16 -18.13 24.94
CA THR A 35 12.20 -17.01 25.17
C THR A 35 10.82 -17.41 25.69
N SER A 36 10.62 -18.67 26.12
CA SER A 36 9.31 -19.17 26.56
C SER A 36 9.23 -19.56 28.04
N THR A 37 9.54 -18.63 28.95
CA THR A 37 9.06 -18.68 30.35
C THR A 37 8.66 -17.29 30.87
N ALA A 38 7.62 -17.28 31.72
CA ALA A 38 7.05 -16.13 32.43
C ALA A 38 6.20 -15.09 31.63
N PHE A 39 4.88 -15.30 31.61
CA PHE A 39 3.94 -14.21 31.85
C PHE A 39 2.85 -14.68 32.82
N THR A 40 2.67 -13.93 33.91
CA THR A 40 1.84 -14.32 35.06
C THR A 40 0.37 -13.97 34.86
N SER A 41 -0.52 -14.81 35.39
CA SER A 41 -1.97 -14.61 35.34
C SER A 41 -2.44 -13.58 36.38
N THR A 42 -3.34 -12.67 35.97
CA THR A 42 -4.23 -11.97 36.92
C THR A 42 -5.52 -11.54 36.21
N PRO A 43 -6.71 -11.99 36.65
CA PRO A 43 -7.99 -11.57 36.09
C PRO A 43 -8.62 -10.41 36.88
N THR A 44 -9.67 -9.81 36.29
CA THR A 44 -10.71 -8.93 36.87
C THR A 44 -10.66 -7.47 36.38
N GLN A 45 -11.57 -7.12 35.47
CA GLN A 45 -12.78 -6.36 35.83
C GLN A 45 -13.88 -6.57 34.78
N ARG A 46 -15.13 -6.70 35.23
CA ARG A 46 -16.30 -7.03 34.41
C ARG A 46 -17.42 -6.02 34.70
N LEU A 47 -17.97 -5.43 33.63
CA LEU A 47 -19.26 -4.72 33.55
C LEU A 47 -19.46 -3.46 34.42
N LYS A 48 -19.57 -2.30 33.74
CA LYS A 48 -20.53 -1.26 34.11
C LYS A 48 -21.69 -1.33 33.11
N GLY A 49 -22.90 -1.60 33.59
CA GLY A 49 -24.10 -1.64 32.76
C GLY A 49 -24.54 -0.24 32.33
N SER A 50 -24.87 -0.07 31.06
CA SER A 50 -25.51 1.13 30.54
C SER A 50 -27.01 1.13 30.88
N CYS A 51 -27.51 2.27 31.37
CA CYS A 51 -28.95 2.49 31.45
C CYS A 51 -29.50 2.87 30.06
N SER A 52 -30.59 2.23 29.67
CA SER A 52 -31.51 2.73 28.62
C SER A 52 -32.87 2.89 29.27
N PRO A 53 -33.51 4.05 29.08
CA PRO A 53 -34.87 3.98 28.57
C PRO A 53 -35.20 5.13 27.60
N SER A 54 -35.74 4.79 26.43
CA SER A 54 -36.98 5.40 25.94
C SER A 54 -37.45 4.69 24.67
N GLN A 55 -38.61 4.05 24.74
CA GLN A 55 -39.31 3.57 23.54
C GLN A 55 -40.15 4.70 22.95
N ARG A 56 -40.06 4.93 21.63
CA ARG A 56 -41.22 5.36 20.83
C ARG A 56 -41.20 4.67 19.47
N THR A 57 -42.07 3.69 19.32
CA THR A 57 -42.44 3.08 18.05
C THR A 57 -43.41 3.99 17.30
N VAL A 58 -43.12 4.28 16.03
CA VAL A 58 -44.13 4.70 15.04
C VAL A 58 -43.93 3.93 13.73
N THR A 59 -44.35 2.67 13.75
CA THR A 59 -45.22 2.14 12.68
C THR A 59 -46.50 2.99 12.66
N GLU A 60 -47.23 3.28 11.59
CA GLU A 60 -47.09 3.05 10.14
C GLU A 60 -47.95 4.15 9.44
N LEU A 61 -48.10 4.32 8.12
CA LEU A 61 -47.84 3.49 6.93
C LEU A 61 -47.64 4.45 5.72
N HIS A 62 -47.12 3.97 4.57
CA HIS A 62 -47.79 4.10 3.25
C HIS A 62 -46.89 3.57 2.12
N ALA A 63 -47.39 2.55 1.43
CA ALA A 63 -46.67 1.84 0.38
C ALA A 63 -47.02 2.32 -1.05
N THR A 64 -46.23 1.83 -1.99
CA THR A 64 -46.47 1.78 -3.45
C THR A 64 -46.26 3.06 -4.28
N LYS A 65 -45.23 3.03 -5.12
CA LYS A 65 -45.43 2.97 -6.58
C LYS A 65 -44.24 2.33 -7.30
N LYS A 66 -44.53 1.80 -8.49
CA LYS A 66 -43.75 0.83 -9.26
C LYS A 66 -43.31 1.44 -10.60
N ALA A 67 -42.00 1.47 -10.87
CA ALA A 67 -41.36 1.53 -12.20
C ALA A 67 -39.85 1.32 -11.97
N ALA A 68 -39.09 0.41 -12.61
CA ALA A 68 -39.12 -0.10 -13.97
C ALA A 68 -38.81 0.97 -15.04
N ALA A 69 -37.53 1.37 -15.13
CA ALA A 69 -36.98 2.11 -16.27
C ALA A 69 -35.60 1.56 -16.64
N LYS A 70 -35.34 1.40 -17.93
CA LYS A 70 -34.17 0.72 -18.50
C LYS A 70 -33.49 1.61 -19.55
N SER A 71 -32.26 2.02 -19.28
CA SER A 71 -31.35 2.72 -20.21
C SER A 71 -29.93 2.36 -19.76
N LYS A 72 -29.05 1.68 -20.52
CA LYS A 72 -28.80 1.58 -21.97
C LYS A 72 -28.40 2.92 -22.61
N SER A 73 -27.24 2.90 -23.27
CA SER A 73 -26.53 4.03 -23.89
C SER A 73 -25.91 5.03 -22.89
N LYS A 74 -24.85 5.77 -23.23
CA LYS A 74 -24.30 6.01 -24.58
C LYS A 74 -22.79 6.24 -24.52
N SER A 75 -22.07 5.74 -25.53
CA SER A 75 -20.77 6.28 -25.91
C SER A 75 -20.89 7.76 -26.26
N LYS A 76 -19.88 8.58 -25.96
CA LYS A 76 -19.72 9.87 -26.64
C LYS A 76 -18.25 10.13 -26.93
N ALA A 77 -17.89 9.91 -28.19
CA ALA A 77 -16.65 10.42 -28.76
C ALA A 77 -16.79 11.93 -29.06
N LYS A 78 -15.62 12.57 -29.19
CA LYS A 78 -15.35 13.83 -29.87
C LYS A 78 -15.94 15.12 -29.26
N THR A 79 -15.03 15.98 -28.84
CA THR A 79 -15.02 17.41 -29.19
C THR A 79 -13.54 17.78 -29.30
N GLU A 80 -13.16 18.33 -30.45
CA GLU A 80 -11.86 18.98 -30.63
C GLU A 80 -11.98 20.40 -30.05
N THR A 81 -11.04 20.78 -29.20
CA THR A 81 -10.80 22.17 -28.81
C THR A 81 -9.33 22.46 -29.14
N GLU A 82 -9.12 23.32 -30.13
CA GLU A 82 -7.82 23.91 -30.40
C GLU A 82 -7.58 25.01 -29.37
N ASP A 83 -6.99 24.62 -28.24
CA ASP A 83 -6.49 25.53 -27.21
C ASP A 83 -4.97 25.34 -27.08
N VAL A 84 -4.27 26.35 -26.57
CA VAL A 84 -2.80 26.34 -26.49
C VAL A 84 -2.33 25.36 -25.40
N ASP A 85 -2.11 24.12 -25.80
CA ASP A 85 -1.55 23.07 -24.95
C ASP A 85 -0.07 23.36 -24.64
N ASP A 86 0.20 23.88 -23.43
CA ASP A 86 1.48 23.59 -22.76
C ASP A 86 1.60 22.07 -22.67
N ASP A 87 2.57 21.47 -23.38
CA ASP A 87 2.82 20.03 -23.44
C ASP A 87 3.24 19.45 -22.07
N VAL A 88 2.27 19.32 -21.15
CA VAL A 88 2.43 18.58 -19.91
C VAL A 88 2.44 17.09 -20.27
N VAL A 89 3.62 16.60 -20.64
CA VAL A 89 3.90 15.20 -20.98
C VAL A 89 3.56 14.29 -19.79
N ASN A 90 2.30 13.87 -19.74
CA ASN A 90 1.75 13.04 -18.69
C ASN A 90 2.18 11.59 -18.95
N PHE A 91 3.19 11.12 -18.21
CA PHE A 91 3.76 9.79 -18.41
C PHE A 91 2.75 8.68 -18.04
N ARG A 92 2.16 8.02 -19.05
CA ARG A 92 1.03 7.10 -18.86
C ARG A 92 1.49 5.69 -18.46
N LYS A 93 0.57 4.89 -17.89
CA LYS A 93 0.83 3.48 -17.52
C LYS A 93 1.45 2.67 -18.66
N ALA A 94 1.02 2.89 -19.90
CA ALA A 94 1.53 2.17 -21.07
C ALA A 94 3.02 2.46 -21.35
N GLU A 95 3.43 3.73 -21.25
CA GLU A 95 4.82 4.15 -21.42
C GLU A 95 5.69 3.62 -20.27
N PHE A 96 5.18 3.63 -19.03
CA PHE A 96 5.86 3.03 -17.88
C PHE A 96 6.04 1.52 -18.03
N VAL A 97 5.02 0.79 -18.49
CA VAL A 97 5.12 -0.67 -18.77
C VAL A 97 6.15 -0.95 -19.87
N ALA A 98 6.23 -0.12 -20.91
CA ALA A 98 7.25 -0.23 -21.95
C ALA A 98 8.66 0.00 -21.39
N ALA A 99 8.88 1.11 -20.68
CA ALA A 99 10.18 1.44 -20.08
C ALA A 99 10.63 0.42 -19.00
N VAL A 100 9.69 -0.23 -18.30
CA VAL A 100 9.99 -1.34 -17.39
C VAL A 100 10.39 -2.59 -18.19
N ALA A 101 9.62 -2.97 -19.23
CA ALA A 101 9.94 -4.12 -20.09
C ALA A 101 11.32 -3.98 -20.76
N GLU A 102 11.68 -2.79 -21.24
CA GLU A 102 12.99 -2.49 -21.82
C GLU A 102 14.13 -2.66 -20.80
N LYS A 103 13.92 -2.24 -19.55
CA LYS A 103 14.94 -2.33 -18.47
C LYS A 103 15.06 -3.72 -17.86
N THR A 104 14.00 -4.53 -17.87
CA THR A 104 13.99 -5.89 -17.27
C THR A 104 14.13 -7.00 -18.30
N GLY A 105 13.99 -6.71 -19.60
CA GLY A 105 13.93 -7.71 -20.67
C GLY A 105 12.66 -8.58 -20.66
N MET A 106 11.66 -8.23 -19.84
CA MET A 106 10.41 -9.01 -19.71
C MET A 106 9.39 -8.67 -20.80
N THR A 107 8.44 -9.57 -21.04
CA THR A 107 7.32 -9.28 -21.94
C THR A 107 6.45 -8.13 -21.37
N LYS A 108 5.85 -7.32 -22.25
CA LYS A 108 4.96 -6.22 -21.83
C LYS A 108 3.82 -6.70 -20.93
N GLY A 109 3.26 -7.89 -21.21
CA GLY A 109 2.19 -8.49 -20.42
C GLY A 109 2.64 -8.91 -19.01
N ASP A 110 3.87 -9.40 -18.85
CA ASP A 110 4.37 -9.80 -17.53
C ASP A 110 4.86 -8.59 -16.72
N SER A 111 5.42 -7.57 -17.38
CA SER A 111 5.70 -6.26 -16.77
C SER A 111 4.42 -5.62 -16.22
N GLU A 112 3.29 -5.67 -16.93
CA GLU A 112 2.01 -5.15 -16.43
C GLU A 112 1.48 -5.94 -15.22
N LYS A 113 1.58 -7.27 -15.24
CA LYS A 113 1.23 -8.13 -14.08
C LYS A 113 2.09 -7.79 -12.87
N ALA A 114 3.42 -7.70 -13.04
CA ALA A 114 4.37 -7.40 -11.98
C ALA A 114 4.10 -6.03 -11.33
N LEU A 115 3.90 -4.99 -12.15
CA LEU A 115 3.54 -3.66 -11.65
C LEU A 115 2.20 -3.66 -10.89
N SER A 116 1.19 -4.34 -11.41
CA SER A 116 -0.11 -4.46 -10.76
C SER A 116 -0.01 -5.20 -9.41
N ALA A 117 0.80 -6.25 -9.34
CA ALA A 117 1.07 -6.98 -8.10
C ALA A 117 1.79 -6.10 -7.05
N VAL A 118 2.81 -5.33 -7.43
CA VAL A 118 3.52 -4.40 -6.54
C VAL A 118 2.57 -3.34 -5.96
N LEU A 119 1.74 -2.72 -6.81
CA LEU A 119 0.76 -1.73 -6.35
C LEU A 119 -0.26 -2.32 -5.38
N ASN A 120 -0.76 -3.53 -5.65
CA ASN A 120 -1.70 -4.23 -4.78
C ASN A 120 -1.08 -4.58 -3.41
N ILE A 121 0.16 -5.08 -3.39
CA ILE A 121 0.89 -5.38 -2.15
C ILE A 121 1.10 -4.12 -1.31
N ILE A 122 1.50 -3.01 -1.95
CA ILE A 122 1.68 -1.72 -1.26
C ILE A 122 0.35 -1.25 -0.66
N ALA A 123 -0.75 -1.33 -1.42
CA ALA A 123 -2.07 -0.93 -0.95
C ALA A 123 -2.52 -1.77 0.26
N SER A 124 -2.43 -3.11 0.17
CA SER A 124 -2.85 -4.01 1.25
C SER A 124 -2.02 -3.85 2.53
N GLU A 125 -0.70 -3.75 2.40
CA GLU A 125 0.19 -3.65 3.56
C GLU A 125 0.07 -2.28 4.25
N VAL A 126 -0.12 -1.19 3.49
CA VAL A 126 -0.38 0.14 4.08
C VAL A 126 -1.78 0.22 4.70
N SER A 127 -2.81 -0.43 4.14
CA SER A 127 -4.13 -0.51 4.78
C SER A 127 -4.10 -1.30 6.10
N ASN A 128 -3.21 -2.29 6.22
CA ASN A 128 -2.94 -3.02 7.45
C ASN A 128 -2.14 -2.21 8.49
N GLY A 129 -1.85 -0.93 8.22
CA GLY A 129 -1.08 -0.05 9.11
C GLY A 129 0.43 -0.31 9.11
N LYS A 130 0.93 -1.21 8.25
CA LYS A 130 2.37 -1.52 8.17
C LYS A 130 3.12 -0.40 7.42
N ARG A 131 4.43 -0.31 7.68
CA ARG A 131 5.34 0.66 7.06
C ARG A 131 6.22 -0.06 6.05
N ILE A 132 6.19 0.38 4.78
CA ILE A 132 6.97 -0.22 3.69
C ILE A 132 8.10 0.73 3.31
N SER A 133 9.35 0.33 3.52
CA SER A 133 10.51 1.12 3.14
C SER A 133 11.17 0.53 1.89
N LEU A 134 11.22 1.31 0.81
CA LEU A 134 11.93 0.97 -0.42
C LEU A 134 13.24 1.79 -0.45
N PRO A 135 14.41 1.17 -0.24
CA PRO A 135 15.68 1.88 -0.31
C PRO A 135 15.86 2.49 -1.70
N GLY A 136 16.45 3.69 -1.77
CA GLY A 136 16.59 4.43 -3.03
C GLY A 136 15.36 5.24 -3.47
N PHE A 137 14.15 4.90 -3.01
CA PHE A 137 12.91 5.59 -3.41
C PHE A 137 12.21 6.33 -2.25
N GLY A 138 11.94 5.66 -1.13
CA GLY A 138 11.25 6.27 0.00
C GLY A 138 10.51 5.30 0.91
N THR A 139 9.61 5.83 1.75
CA THR A 139 8.82 5.04 2.69
C THR A 139 7.33 5.37 2.58
N PHE A 140 6.49 4.34 2.46
CA PHE A 140 5.05 4.43 2.64
C PHE A 140 4.68 4.18 4.10
N LYS A 141 3.79 5.01 4.65
CA LYS A 141 3.25 4.89 6.00
C LYS A 141 1.79 5.35 6.05
N LEU A 142 0.99 4.70 6.88
CA LEU A 142 -0.35 5.18 7.22
C LEU A 142 -0.23 6.34 8.21
N SER A 143 -0.82 7.50 7.89
CA SER A 143 -0.84 8.67 8.76
C SER A 143 -2.23 8.85 9.36
N TYR A 144 -2.32 8.89 10.69
CA TYR A 144 -3.56 9.22 11.38
C TYR A 144 -3.81 10.74 11.36
N ARG A 145 -5.07 11.12 11.25
CA ARG A 145 -5.59 12.46 11.47
C ARG A 145 -6.71 12.35 12.50
N ALA A 146 -6.52 12.99 13.66
CA ALA A 146 -7.51 13.02 14.72
C ALA A 146 -8.78 13.76 14.28
N ALA A 147 -9.91 13.40 14.89
CA ALA A 147 -11.16 14.11 14.70
C ALA A 147 -11.02 15.57 15.15
N ARG A 148 -11.55 16.50 14.37
CA ARG A 148 -11.49 17.94 14.67
C ARG A 148 -12.70 18.66 14.11
N LYS A 149 -13.05 19.79 14.71
CA LYS A 149 -13.98 20.75 14.13
C LYS A 149 -13.33 21.43 12.92
N GLY A 150 -14.08 21.54 11.85
CA GLY A 150 -13.75 22.31 10.65
C GLY A 150 -14.89 23.28 10.34
N ARG A 151 -14.71 24.13 9.33
CA ARG A 151 -15.72 25.09 8.90
C ARG A 151 -16.00 24.90 7.41
N ASN A 152 -17.27 24.91 7.01
CA ASN A 152 -17.63 24.83 5.60
C ASN A 152 -17.19 26.13 4.89
N PRO A 153 -16.33 26.07 3.85
CA PRO A 153 -15.88 27.27 3.14
C PRO A 153 -17.00 28.02 2.40
N LYS A 154 -18.17 27.39 2.18
CA LYS A 154 -19.32 28.01 1.50
C LYS A 154 -20.41 28.54 2.43
N THR A 155 -20.69 27.86 3.56
CA THR A 155 -21.78 28.25 4.48
C THR A 155 -21.29 28.83 5.80
N GLY A 156 -20.01 28.65 6.16
CA GLY A 156 -19.48 29.11 7.44
C GLY A 156 -19.97 28.31 8.65
N GLU A 157 -20.70 27.22 8.46
CA GLU A 157 -21.14 26.32 9.54
C GLU A 157 -19.99 25.45 10.05
N GLU A 158 -20.05 25.07 11.32
CA GLU A 158 -19.07 24.19 11.96
C GLU A 158 -19.42 22.71 11.67
N ILE A 159 -18.44 21.95 11.20
CA ILE A 159 -18.61 20.56 10.75
C ILE A 159 -17.57 19.66 11.44
N ASP A 160 -18.03 18.53 11.96
CA ASP A 160 -17.20 17.52 12.60
C ASP A 160 -16.49 16.67 11.54
N ILE A 161 -15.20 16.91 11.35
CA ILE A 161 -14.35 16.08 10.52
C ILE A 161 -13.95 14.86 11.34
N LYS A 162 -14.51 13.70 10.99
CA LYS A 162 -14.19 12.40 11.64
C LYS A 162 -12.70 12.09 11.54
N ALA A 163 -12.20 11.33 12.51
CA ALA A 163 -10.85 10.80 12.46
C ALA A 163 -10.66 9.93 11.22
N SER A 164 -9.53 10.10 10.53
CA SER A 164 -9.27 9.44 9.24
C SER A 164 -7.82 8.98 9.14
N TYR A 165 -7.61 7.85 8.47
CA TYR A 165 -6.29 7.41 8.05
C TYR A 165 -6.03 7.84 6.62
N THR A 166 -4.82 8.33 6.35
CA THR A 166 -4.39 8.75 5.01
C THR A 166 -3.05 8.09 4.69
N PRO A 167 -2.92 7.35 3.56
CA PRO A 167 -1.62 6.86 3.13
C PRO A 167 -0.72 8.05 2.81
N SER A 168 0.52 8.00 3.28
CA SER A 168 1.52 9.05 3.04
C SER A 168 2.83 8.44 2.57
N PHE A 169 3.41 9.03 1.53
CA PHE A 169 4.72 8.67 1.00
C PHE A 169 5.75 9.72 1.41
N SER A 170 6.93 9.26 1.81
CA SER A 170 8.08 10.11 2.13
C SER A 170 9.25 9.70 1.24
N ALA A 171 9.58 10.53 0.26
CA ALA A 171 10.74 10.33 -0.60
C ALA A 171 12.05 10.23 0.21
N SER A 172 12.93 9.31 -0.19
CA SER A 172 14.30 9.21 0.33
C SER A 172 15.17 10.37 -0.14
N LYS A 173 16.37 10.50 0.45
CA LYS A 173 17.35 11.51 0.01
C LYS A 173 17.69 11.35 -1.48
N THR A 174 18.09 10.14 -1.88
CA THR A 174 18.39 9.75 -3.27
C THR A 174 17.35 10.19 -4.29
N PHE A 175 16.05 10.02 -4.02
CA PHE A 175 15.00 10.42 -4.95
C PHE A 175 14.82 11.94 -5.03
N LYS A 176 15.09 12.66 -3.93
CA LYS A 176 15.08 14.13 -3.91
C LYS A 176 16.30 14.71 -4.62
N ASP A 177 17.47 14.12 -4.40
CA ASP A 177 18.74 14.50 -5.04
C ASP A 177 18.65 14.29 -6.57
N MET A 178 18.01 13.20 -7.03
CA MET A 178 17.72 12.98 -8.47
C MET A 178 16.75 14.02 -9.07
N ALA A 179 15.88 14.63 -8.26
CA ALA A 179 14.93 15.65 -8.70
C ALA A 179 15.49 17.09 -8.59
N ASN A 180 16.44 17.33 -7.68
CA ASN A 180 17.11 18.60 -7.47
C ASN A 180 18.61 18.35 -7.23
N PRO A 181 19.43 18.23 -8.29
CA PRO A 181 20.84 17.86 -8.16
C PRO A 181 21.72 18.93 -7.50
N ASP A 182 21.26 20.20 -7.46
CA ASP A 182 22.06 21.36 -7.05
C ASP A 182 21.74 21.88 -5.62
N ARG A 183 21.34 21.00 -4.67
CA ARG A 183 21.01 21.36 -3.27
C ARG A 183 21.69 20.50 -2.21
#